data_AF-A0AB38HBD6-F1
#
_entry.id   AF-A0AB38HBD6-F1
#
_cell.length_a   1.000
_cell.length_b   1.000
_cell.length_c   1.000
_cell.angle_alpha   90.00
_cell.angle_beta   90.00
_cell.angle_gamma   90.00
#
_symmetry.space_group_name_H-M   'P 1'
#
loop_
_entity.id
_entity.type
_entity.pdbx_description
1 polymer ?
#
loop_
_entity_poly.entity_id
_entity_poly.type
_entity_poly.pdbx_seq_one_letter_code
_entity_poly.pdbx_strand_id
1 'polypeptide(L)'
;MHNKTGKCFILMGVSSTGKTTIGTEVAKRLNMKLIDGDDLHPRANIIKMGSGQPLNDEDRAPWLERIRDAAFSLEQKSEQGIIVCSALKKQYRDQIRDGNQGIKFIYLSGSFELVLSRMQKRQGHYMKTEMLQSQFATLEVPQADETDVYHIDIDATFDEVVERCVETIQPLL
;
A
#
# COMPACT_ATOMS: atom_id res chain seq x y z
N MET A 1 13.52 -27.78 12.25
CA MET A 1 13.54 -26.87 11.09
C MET A 1 12.35 -25.94 11.23
N HIS A 2 12.54 -24.68 11.61
CA HIS A 2 11.44 -23.72 11.57
C HIS A 2 11.19 -23.40 10.09
N ASN A 3 10.09 -23.90 9.53
CA ASN A 3 9.59 -23.43 8.25
C ASN A 3 9.36 -21.93 8.42
N LYS A 4 10.23 -21.09 7.85
CA LYS A 4 9.96 -19.66 7.76
C LYS A 4 8.74 -19.51 6.85
N THR A 5 7.59 -19.23 7.43
CA THR A 5 6.42 -18.78 6.68
C THR A 5 6.80 -17.50 5.93
N GLY A 6 6.35 -17.36 4.69
CA GLY A 6 6.59 -16.14 3.93
C GLY A 6 5.95 -14.94 4.64
N LYS A 7 6.39 -13.73 4.33
CA LYS A 7 5.79 -12.51 4.87
C LYS A 7 5.47 -11.55 3.75
N CYS A 8 4.35 -10.86 3.91
CA CYS A 8 3.86 -9.90 2.95
C CYS A 8 3.66 -8.56 3.64
N PHE A 9 4.27 -7.52 3.08
CA PHE A 9 4.15 -6.15 3.59
C PHE A 9 3.30 -5.34 2.62
N ILE A 10 2.12 -4.92 3.06
CA ILE A 10 1.26 -4.05 2.28
C ILE A 10 1.72 -2.61 2.49
N LEU A 11 2.34 -2.01 1.47
CA LEU A 11 2.73 -0.62 1.51
C LEU A 11 1.53 0.25 1.15
N MET A 12 0.94 0.90 2.16
CA MET A 12 -0.34 1.59 2.07
C MET A 12 -0.26 3.10 2.28
N GLY A 13 -1.35 3.78 1.94
CA GLY A 13 -1.48 5.24 2.00
C GLY A 13 -2.14 5.83 0.75
N VAL A 14 -2.49 7.11 0.82
CA VAL A 14 -3.17 7.80 -0.29
C VAL A 14 -2.30 7.86 -1.56
N SER A 15 -2.92 8.10 -2.71
CA SER A 15 -2.18 8.38 -3.96
C SER A 15 -1.14 9.49 -3.75
N SER A 16 -0.01 9.40 -4.45
CA SER A 16 1.08 10.40 -4.41
C SER A 16 1.91 10.47 -3.12
N THR A 17 1.74 9.54 -2.15
CA THR A 17 2.68 9.39 -1.02
C THR A 17 4.02 8.73 -1.39
N GLY A 18 4.16 8.24 -2.63
CA GLY A 18 5.40 7.63 -3.13
C GLY A 18 5.49 6.12 -2.96
N LYS A 19 4.38 5.42 -2.65
CA LYS A 19 4.34 3.96 -2.44
C LYS A 19 5.14 3.15 -3.47
N THR A 20 4.89 3.33 -4.78
CA THR A 20 5.59 2.55 -5.82
C THR A 20 7.11 2.80 -5.82
N THR A 21 7.55 4.05 -5.67
CA THR A 21 8.98 4.39 -5.67
C THR A 21 9.68 3.90 -4.39
N ILE A 22 9.06 4.13 -3.22
CA ILE A 22 9.59 3.68 -1.93
C ILE A 22 9.59 2.15 -1.88
N GLY A 23 8.49 1.51 -2.26
CA GLY A 23 8.35 0.05 -2.28
C GLY A 23 9.38 -0.62 -3.19
N THR A 24 9.65 -0.07 -4.37
CA THR A 24 10.72 -0.56 -5.25
C THR A 24 12.09 -0.54 -4.58
N GLU A 25 12.46 0.58 -3.96
CA GLU A 25 13.78 0.70 -3.34
C GLU A 25 13.90 -0.16 -2.08
N VAL A 26 12.87 -0.20 -1.23
CA VAL A 26 12.84 -1.07 -0.05
C VAL A 26 12.91 -2.55 -0.45
N ALA A 27 12.12 -2.97 -1.46
CA ALA A 27 12.14 -4.35 -1.95
C ALA A 27 13.53 -4.73 -2.47
N LYS A 28 14.21 -3.82 -3.19
CA LYS A 28 15.58 -4.01 -3.65
C LYS A 28 16.58 -4.15 -2.49
N ARG A 29 16.53 -3.26 -1.49
CA ARG A 29 17.44 -3.28 -0.33
C ARG A 29 17.28 -4.54 0.52
N LEU A 30 16.04 -5.02 0.66
CA LEU A 30 15.70 -6.19 1.48
C LEU A 30 15.64 -7.51 0.70
N ASN A 31 15.94 -7.48 -0.60
CA ASN A 31 15.84 -8.64 -1.51
C ASN A 31 14.46 -9.32 -1.46
N MET A 32 13.40 -8.52 -1.56
CA MET A 32 12.01 -8.94 -1.54
C MET A 32 11.38 -8.81 -2.94
N LYS A 33 10.31 -9.56 -3.19
CA LYS A 33 9.46 -9.34 -4.36
C LYS A 33 8.70 -8.03 -4.22
N LEU A 34 8.44 -7.35 -5.34
CA LEU A 34 7.50 -6.23 -5.41
C LEU A 34 6.34 -6.61 -6.32
N ILE A 35 5.12 -6.36 -5.86
CA ILE A 35 3.90 -6.47 -6.65
C ILE A 35 3.23 -5.10 -6.63
N ASP A 36 2.99 -4.51 -7.80
CA ASP A 36 2.12 -3.34 -7.88
C ASP A 36 0.67 -3.80 -7.82
N GLY A 37 -0.05 -3.40 -6.77
CA GLY A 37 -1.44 -3.79 -6.59
C GLY A 37 -2.37 -3.19 -7.63
N ASP A 38 -1.99 -2.08 -8.27
CA ASP A 38 -2.81 -1.47 -9.32
C ASP A 38 -2.90 -2.39 -10.55
N ASP A 39 -1.87 -3.20 -10.82
CA ASP A 39 -1.86 -4.20 -11.91
C ASP A 39 -2.87 -5.35 -11.68
N LEU A 40 -3.32 -5.53 -10.44
CA LEU A 40 -4.27 -6.58 -10.07
C LEU A 40 -5.72 -6.15 -10.24
N HIS A 41 -5.99 -4.90 -10.63
CA HIS A 41 -7.35 -4.44 -10.86
C HIS A 41 -8.08 -5.27 -11.94
N PRO A 42 -9.35 -5.66 -11.70
CA PRO A 42 -10.20 -6.17 -12.77
C PRO A 42 -10.33 -5.15 -13.89
N ARG A 43 -10.49 -5.63 -15.12
CA ARG A 43 -10.67 -4.78 -16.31
C ARG A 43 -11.80 -3.76 -16.14
N ALA A 44 -12.88 -4.12 -15.43
CA ALA A 44 -13.98 -3.22 -15.12
C ALA A 44 -13.52 -1.98 -14.33
N ASN A 45 -12.64 -2.15 -13.34
CA ASN A 45 -12.11 -1.05 -12.54
C ASN A 45 -11.22 -0.14 -13.38
N ILE A 46 -10.35 -0.72 -14.22
CA ILE A 46 -9.48 0.04 -15.11
C ILE A 46 -10.31 0.90 -16.06
N ILE A 47 -11.39 0.35 -16.64
CA ILE A 47 -12.31 1.09 -17.52
C ILE A 47 -13.01 2.22 -16.73
N LYS A 48 -13.55 1.93 -15.54
CA LYS A 48 -14.26 2.90 -14.71
C LYS A 48 -13.35 4.07 -14.31
N MET A 49 -12.15 3.78 -13.81
CA MET A 49 -11.15 4.79 -13.49
C MET A 49 -10.68 5.56 -14.74
N GLY A 50 -10.49 4.88 -15.87
CA GLY A 50 -10.14 5.49 -17.15
C GLY A 50 -11.21 6.46 -17.69
N SER A 51 -12.48 6.26 -17.29
CA SER A 51 -13.58 7.19 -17.57
C SER A 51 -13.68 8.35 -16.56
N GLY A 52 -12.76 8.44 -15.59
CA GLY A 52 -12.74 9.46 -14.54
C GLY A 52 -13.76 9.21 -13.40
N GLN A 53 -14.40 8.04 -13.38
CA GLN A 53 -15.33 7.68 -12.32
C GLN A 53 -14.59 7.01 -11.15
N PRO A 54 -14.81 7.44 -9.90
CA PRO A 54 -14.21 6.79 -8.75
C PRO A 54 -14.80 5.39 -8.53
N LEU A 55 -13.95 4.48 -8.04
CA LEU A 55 -14.41 3.17 -7.59
C LEU A 55 -15.19 3.30 -6.27
N ASN A 56 -16.19 2.44 -6.08
CA ASN A 56 -16.90 2.23 -4.81
C ASN A 56 -16.37 0.95 -4.11
N ASP A 57 -17.03 0.53 -3.03
CA ASP A 57 -16.58 -0.61 -2.23
C ASP A 57 -16.79 -1.95 -2.98
N GLU A 58 -17.90 -2.07 -3.72
CA GLU A 58 -18.22 -3.25 -4.54
C GLU A 58 -17.23 -3.43 -5.70
N ASP A 59 -16.81 -2.35 -6.35
CA ASP A 59 -15.79 -2.39 -7.39
C ASP A 59 -14.44 -2.85 -6.81
N ARG A 60 -14.12 -2.45 -5.57
CA ARG A 60 -12.84 -2.77 -4.92
C ARG A 60 -12.79 -4.19 -4.36
N ALA A 61 -13.91 -4.76 -3.94
CA ALA A 61 -13.95 -6.10 -3.36
C ALA A 61 -13.19 -7.18 -4.20
N PRO A 62 -13.43 -7.37 -5.50
CA PRO A 62 -12.69 -8.36 -6.30
C PRO A 62 -11.21 -8.01 -6.53
N TRP A 63 -10.85 -6.72 -6.45
CA TRP A 63 -9.46 -6.30 -6.49
C TRP A 63 -8.73 -6.65 -5.19
N LEU A 64 -9.35 -6.37 -4.05
CA LEU A 64 -8.81 -6.68 -2.72
C LEU A 64 -8.68 -8.19 -2.50
N GLU A 65 -9.58 -8.99 -3.04
CA GLU A 65 -9.45 -10.45 -3.11
C GLU A 65 -8.18 -10.88 -3.85
N ARG A 66 -7.88 -10.28 -5.01
CA ARG A 66 -6.62 -10.59 -5.72
C ARG A 66 -5.38 -10.18 -4.94
N ILE A 67 -5.44 -9.08 -4.18
CA ILE A 67 -4.36 -8.66 -3.27
C ILE A 67 -4.17 -9.70 -2.16
N ARG A 68 -5.27 -10.14 -1.52
CA ARG A 68 -5.28 -11.20 -0.51
C ARG A 68 -4.66 -12.49 -1.06
N ASP A 69 -5.05 -12.91 -2.25
CA ASP A 69 -4.58 -14.16 -2.86
C ASP A 69 -3.10 -14.06 -3.28
N ALA A 70 -2.64 -12.88 -3.73
CA ALA A 70 -1.24 -12.62 -4.01
C ALA A 70 -0.38 -12.69 -2.73
N ALA A 71 -0.87 -12.09 -1.63
CA ALA A 71 -0.22 -12.17 -0.32
C ALA A 71 -0.17 -13.62 0.17
N PHE A 72 -1.28 -14.36 0.07
CA PHE A 72 -1.35 -15.78 0.40
C PHE A 72 -0.33 -16.60 -0.39
N SER A 73 -0.19 -16.34 -1.69
CA SER A 73 0.81 -17.05 -2.50
C SER A 73 2.25 -16.77 -2.04
N LEU A 74 2.58 -15.57 -1.55
CA LEU A 74 3.91 -15.29 -1.00
C LEU A 74 4.14 -16.08 0.29
N GLU A 75 3.15 -16.10 1.18
CA GLU A 75 3.20 -16.84 2.45
C GLU A 75 3.43 -18.34 2.23
N GLN A 76 2.65 -18.97 1.35
CA GLN A 76 2.72 -20.41 1.07
C GLN A 76 4.03 -20.82 0.38
N LYS A 77 4.67 -19.90 -0.36
CA LYS A 77 5.95 -20.16 -1.03
C LYS A 77 7.15 -19.84 -0.15
N SER A 78 6.95 -19.45 1.11
CA SER A 78 8.02 -18.98 2.01
C SER A 78 8.78 -17.77 1.47
N GLU A 79 8.11 -16.94 0.67
CA GLU A 79 8.70 -15.76 0.02
C GLU A 79 8.43 -14.49 0.83
N GLN A 80 9.33 -13.51 0.68
CA GLN A 80 9.18 -12.18 1.26
C GLN A 80 8.77 -11.22 0.15
N GLY A 81 7.68 -10.48 0.33
CA GLY A 81 7.20 -9.54 -0.68
C GLY A 81 6.58 -8.27 -0.13
N ILE A 82 6.62 -7.23 -0.95
CA ILE A 82 5.91 -5.97 -0.75
C ILE A 82 4.81 -5.90 -1.81
N ILE A 83 3.58 -5.60 -1.39
CA ILE A 83 2.48 -5.28 -2.30
C ILE A 83 2.11 -3.82 -2.10
N VAL A 84 2.17 -3.04 -3.17
CA VAL A 84 1.70 -1.65 -3.15
C VAL A 84 0.19 -1.64 -3.26
N CYS A 85 -0.52 -1.17 -2.24
CA CYS A 85 -1.98 -1.13 -2.24
C CYS A 85 -2.47 0.02 -1.37
N SER A 86 -3.42 0.83 -1.86
CA SER A 86 -3.90 2.00 -1.09
C SER A 86 -4.51 1.63 0.27
N ALA A 87 -5.26 0.52 0.34
CA ALA A 87 -5.83 -0.07 1.57
C ALA A 87 -6.46 0.95 2.55
N LEU A 88 -7.20 1.92 2.02
CA LEU A 88 -7.60 3.13 2.74
C LEU A 88 -8.61 2.91 3.87
N LYS A 89 -9.50 1.92 3.75
CA LYS A 89 -10.51 1.61 4.77
C LYS A 89 -10.11 0.40 5.60
N LYS A 90 -10.53 0.34 6.86
CA LYS A 90 -10.31 -0.80 7.75
C LYS A 90 -10.88 -2.08 7.15
N GLN A 91 -12.10 -2.03 6.60
CA GLN A 91 -12.71 -3.18 5.93
C GLN A 91 -11.87 -3.71 4.75
N TYR A 92 -11.11 -2.87 4.05
CA TYR A 92 -10.23 -3.32 2.98
C TYR A 92 -9.02 -4.05 3.52
N ARG A 93 -8.44 -3.54 4.63
CA ARG A 93 -7.33 -4.18 5.33
C ARG A 93 -7.78 -5.52 5.92
N ASP A 94 -8.98 -5.58 6.50
CA ASP A 94 -9.57 -6.82 7.02
C ASP A 94 -9.81 -7.86 5.91
N GLN A 95 -10.29 -7.45 4.73
CA GLN A 95 -10.43 -8.36 3.59
C GLN A 95 -9.07 -8.92 3.12
N ILE A 96 -8.02 -8.11 3.14
CA ILE A 96 -6.66 -8.55 2.80
C ILE A 96 -6.10 -9.50 3.88
N ARG A 97 -6.38 -9.24 5.16
CA ARG A 97 -5.99 -10.09 6.31
C ARG A 97 -6.63 -11.47 6.27
N ASP A 98 -7.86 -11.58 5.76
CA ASP A 98 -8.61 -12.83 5.75
C ASP A 98 -7.80 -13.99 5.12
N GLY A 99 -7.66 -15.09 5.86
CA GLY A 99 -6.88 -16.27 5.45
C GLY A 99 -5.35 -16.12 5.48
N ASN A 100 -4.80 -14.93 5.77
CA ASN A 100 -3.36 -14.66 5.80
C ASN A 100 -2.87 -14.42 7.24
N GLN A 101 -1.70 -14.97 7.60
CA GLN A 101 -1.14 -14.83 8.96
C GLN A 101 0.16 -14.02 9.02
N GLY A 102 0.83 -13.86 7.89
CA GLY A 102 2.12 -13.18 7.73
C GLY A 102 2.01 -11.77 7.14
N ILE A 103 0.80 -11.21 7.00
CA ILE A 103 0.60 -9.85 6.50
C ILE A 103 0.90 -8.81 7.58
N LYS A 104 1.65 -7.78 7.19
CA LYS A 104 1.83 -6.53 7.93
C LYS A 104 1.55 -5.36 7.00
N PHE A 105 1.11 -4.23 7.54
CA PHE A 105 0.88 -3.00 6.77
C PHE A 105 1.93 -1.96 7.12
N ILE A 106 2.49 -1.32 6.11
CA ILE A 106 3.38 -0.16 6.25
C ILE A 106 2.61 1.05 5.76
N TYR A 107 2.10 1.85 6.67
CA TYR A 107 1.30 3.02 6.35
C TYR A 107 2.19 4.25 6.18
N LEU A 108 2.36 4.66 4.92
CA LEU A 108 3.01 5.91 4.57
C LEU A 108 2.07 7.09 4.87
N SER A 109 2.23 7.67 6.06
CA SER A 109 1.40 8.75 6.57
C SER A 109 2.01 10.11 6.27
N GLY A 110 1.20 11.08 5.86
CA GLY A 110 1.58 12.47 5.68
C GLY A 110 0.35 13.38 5.66
N SER A 111 0.53 14.65 5.97
CA SER A 111 -0.57 15.62 5.93
C SER A 111 -1.06 15.85 4.50
N PHE A 112 -2.31 16.31 4.37
CA PHE A 112 -2.88 16.68 3.07
C PHE A 112 -2.03 17.73 2.37
N GLU A 113 -1.58 18.75 3.10
CA GLU A 113 -0.77 19.86 2.61
C GLU A 113 0.59 19.37 2.09
N LEU A 114 1.24 18.44 2.81
CA LEU A 114 2.49 17.84 2.39
C LEU A 114 2.32 17.07 1.07
N VAL A 115 1.33 16.18 1.00
CA VAL A 115 1.09 15.36 -0.19
C VAL A 115 0.69 16.24 -1.38
N LEU A 116 -0.16 17.25 -1.16
CA LEU A 116 -0.54 18.23 -2.18
C LEU A 116 0.68 18.98 -2.70
N SER A 117 1.56 19.47 -1.82
CA SER A 117 2.77 20.20 -2.21
C SER A 117 3.73 19.34 -3.03
N ARG A 118 3.90 18.05 -2.66
CA ARG A 118 4.75 17.09 -3.39
C ARG A 118 4.17 16.75 -4.76
N MET A 119 2.85 16.60 -4.83
CA MET A 119 2.13 16.34 -6.07
C MET A 119 2.24 17.52 -7.04
N GLN A 120 2.07 18.75 -6.58
CA GLN A 120 2.17 19.97 -7.40
C GLN A 120 3.58 20.22 -7.95
N LYS A 121 4.63 19.80 -7.23
CA LYS A 121 6.03 19.91 -7.69
C LYS A 121 6.36 18.94 -8.83
N ARG A 122 5.60 17.86 -9.02
CA ARG A 122 5.79 16.94 -10.14
C ARG A 122 5.16 17.54 -11.40
N GLN A 123 5.99 18.11 -12.27
CA GLN A 123 5.53 18.62 -13.56
C GLN A 123 4.90 17.49 -14.40
N GLY A 124 3.77 17.76 -15.05
CA GLY A 124 3.19 16.87 -16.07
C GLY A 124 2.02 15.99 -15.64
N HIS A 125 1.65 15.93 -14.36
CA HIS A 125 0.45 15.22 -13.92
C HIS A 125 -0.48 16.14 -13.15
N TYR A 126 -1.52 16.65 -13.82
CA TYR A 126 -2.66 17.31 -13.19
C TYR A 126 -3.51 16.26 -12.49
N MET A 127 -2.98 15.63 -11.44
CA MET A 127 -3.82 14.93 -10.48
C MET A 127 -4.72 16.00 -9.86
N LYS A 128 -5.99 15.94 -10.21
CA LYS A 128 -7.03 16.85 -9.74
C LYS A 128 -7.02 16.84 -8.21
N THR A 129 -6.83 18.01 -7.58
CA THR A 129 -6.85 18.19 -6.12
C THR A 129 -8.05 17.48 -5.48
N GLU A 130 -9.16 17.42 -6.20
CA GLU A 130 -10.40 16.71 -5.87
C GLU A 130 -10.18 15.21 -5.64
N MET A 131 -9.31 14.56 -6.42
CA MET A 131 -8.98 13.15 -6.23
C MET A 131 -8.20 12.95 -4.93
N LEU A 132 -7.23 13.82 -4.63
CA LEU A 132 -6.50 13.77 -3.36
C LEU A 132 -7.43 13.98 -2.17
N GLN A 133 -8.34 14.96 -2.26
CA GLN A 133 -9.37 15.21 -1.25
C GLN A 133 -10.24 13.97 -1.04
N SER A 134 -10.71 13.32 -2.11
CA SER A 134 -11.52 12.10 -2.02
C SER A 134 -10.77 10.95 -1.34
N GLN A 135 -9.46 10.83 -1.57
CA GLN A 135 -8.62 9.79 -0.98
C GLN A 135 -8.45 10.01 0.53
N PHE A 136 -8.17 11.25 0.94
CA PHE A 136 -8.12 11.60 2.37
C PHE A 136 -9.48 11.48 3.06
N ALA A 137 -10.59 11.81 2.38
CA ALA A 137 -11.93 11.58 2.91
C ALA A 137 -12.29 10.10 3.04
N THR A 138 -11.69 9.24 2.19
CA THR A 138 -11.88 7.78 2.23
C THR A 138 -10.95 7.10 3.23
N LEU A 139 -9.85 7.75 3.62
CA LEU A 139 -8.83 7.20 4.49
C LEU A 139 -9.37 7.06 5.93
N GLU A 140 -9.55 5.82 6.34
CA GLU A 140 -9.72 5.45 7.74
C GLU A 140 -8.33 5.13 8.30
N VAL A 141 -7.72 6.14 8.95
CA VAL A 141 -6.39 6.02 9.57
C VAL A 141 -6.39 4.80 10.50
N PRO A 142 -5.44 3.86 10.36
CA PRO A 142 -5.33 2.71 11.25
C PRO A 142 -5.26 3.14 12.71
N GLN A 143 -6.03 2.46 13.56
CA GLN A 143 -6.12 2.73 14.99
C GLN A 143 -5.31 1.69 15.79
N ALA A 144 -5.22 1.87 17.10
CA ALA A 144 -4.38 1.04 17.98
C ALA A 144 -4.78 -0.45 18.04
N ASP A 145 -6.01 -0.80 17.64
CA ASP A 145 -6.47 -2.19 17.51
C ASP A 145 -5.86 -2.91 16.29
N GLU A 146 -5.38 -2.18 15.29
CA GLU A 146 -4.70 -2.70 14.11
C GLU A 146 -3.19 -2.89 14.37
N THR A 147 -2.87 -3.80 15.29
CA THR A 147 -1.50 -4.07 15.79
C THR A 147 -0.48 -4.53 14.74
N ASP A 148 -0.92 -4.83 13.52
CA ASP A 148 -0.12 -5.23 12.38
C ASP A 148 0.23 -4.07 11.42
N VAL A 149 -0.15 -2.84 11.79
CA VAL A 149 0.11 -1.62 11.01
C VAL A 149 1.22 -0.79 11.63
N TYR A 150 2.24 -0.46 10.83
CA TYR A 150 3.36 0.39 11.22
C TYR A 150 3.28 1.71 10.48
N HIS A 151 3.27 2.81 11.22
CA HIS A 151 3.16 4.16 10.66
C HIS A 151 4.55 4.70 10.33
N ILE A 152 4.74 5.12 9.07
CA ILE A 152 5.94 5.80 8.60
C ILE A 152 5.58 7.21 8.18
N ASP A 153 6.10 8.20 8.89
CA ASP A 153 5.97 9.60 8.48
C ASP A 153 6.80 9.85 7.21
N ILE A 154 6.13 10.38 6.19
CA ILE A 154 6.74 10.73 4.92
C ILE A 154 7.35 12.13 4.90
N ASP A 155 7.18 12.97 5.93
CA ASP A 155 7.74 14.33 6.01
C ASP A 155 9.26 14.34 6.26
N ALA A 156 9.97 13.75 5.30
CA ALA A 156 11.40 13.63 5.24
C ALA A 156 11.83 13.47 3.78
N THR A 157 13.14 13.43 3.53
CA THR A 157 13.68 13.12 2.20
C THR A 157 13.33 11.68 1.78
N PHE A 158 13.43 11.39 0.48
CA PHE A 158 13.16 10.06 -0.05
C PHE A 158 13.99 8.97 0.65
N ASP A 159 15.30 9.20 0.79
CA ASP A 159 16.21 8.23 1.38
C ASP A 159 15.92 7.97 2.86
N GLU A 160 15.55 9.02 3.62
CA GLU A 160 15.14 8.87 5.02
C GLU A 160 13.85 8.06 5.17
N VAL A 161 12.86 8.27 4.30
CA VAL A 161 11.60 7.50 4.33
C VAL A 161 11.85 6.04 3.96
N VAL A 162 12.70 5.78 2.96
CA VAL A 162 13.12 4.42 2.61
C VAL A 162 13.82 3.75 3.79
N GLU A 163 14.74 4.46 4.46
CA GLU A 163 15.47 3.91 5.61
C GLU A 163 14.52 3.58 6.76
N ARG A 164 13.58 4.47 7.10
CA ARG A 164 12.54 4.20 8.11
C ARG A 164 11.72 2.95 7.78
N CYS A 165 11.38 2.74 6.51
CA CYS A 165 10.70 1.53 6.06
C CYS A 165 11.57 0.29 6.25
N VAL A 166 12.85 0.36 5.88
CA VAL A 166 13.82 -0.74 6.04
C VAL A 166 14.00 -1.08 7.52
N GLU A 167 14.25 -0.10 8.39
CA GLU A 167 14.40 -0.28 9.83
C GLU A 167 13.15 -0.88 10.50
N THR A 168 11.97 -0.56 9.95
CA THR A 168 10.69 -1.10 10.43
C THR A 168 10.47 -2.54 9.95
N ILE A 169 10.80 -2.86 8.69
CA ILE A 169 10.54 -4.16 8.07
C ILE A 169 11.59 -5.20 8.49
N GLN A 170 12.87 -4.82 8.57
CA GLN A 170 13.98 -5.74 8.81
C GLN A 170 13.83 -6.61 10.08
N PRO A 171 13.39 -6.08 11.24
CA PRO A 171 13.17 -6.89 12.45
C PRO A 171 11.95 -7.82 12.34
N LEU A 172 11.07 -7.54 11.37
CA LEU A 172 9.86 -8.30 11.11
C LEU A 172 10.09 -9.44 10.12
N LEU A 173 11.30 -9.68 9.60
CA LEU A 173 11.66 -10.78 8.70
C LEU A 173 12.10 -12.04 9.44
#